data_AF-A0A2T7TDK3-F1
#
_entry.id   AF-A0A2T7TDK3-F1
#
_cell.length_a   1.000
_cell.length_b   1.000
_cell.length_c   1.000
_cell.angle_alpha   90.00
_cell.angle_beta   90.00
_cell.angle_gamma   90.00
#
_symmetry.space_group_name_H-M   'P 1'
#
loop_
_entity.id
_entity.type
_entity.pdbx_description
1 polymer ?
#
loop_
_entity_poly.entity_id
_entity_poly.type
_entity_poly.pdbx_seq_one_letter_code
_entity_poly.pdbx_strand_id
1 'polypeptide(L)'
;MTPTTSRSAPAQSPNPQENLQENPQKPAPPDDAHTRAARTERIRTLQDSAYRIRRHALDMGEIQGQGYIGQALGVADILAVVYKDVLNYLPDNPEWPKRDRFLLSIGHYAIALYAALAEAGVLDTAELDTYGADGSRLPMSGMASYTPGMEISGGSLGHGLGIATGMALGLRHQGSRAHVYNLLSDGELDEGSTWEAALACAHHGLDNVTAIVDVNALQADGPTRGVLRTEPVTDKWAAFGWHTIRVDGNDIEALVSAFDELRAHRGSPAVLVCDTRIGRGVPLLETRERAHFMRVEPDEWQIARDELAQGHKARGRNPEPRGARAHAPAAPAGSTEAGRSPQSHPHRTGDDA
;
A
#
# COMPACT_ATOMS: atom_id res chain seq x y z
N MET A 1 -67.71 -36.76 3.71
CA MET A 1 -66.26 -36.86 3.95
C MET A 1 -65.62 -35.59 3.42
N THR A 2 -65.40 -34.62 4.30
CA THR A 2 -64.79 -33.31 4.02
C THR A 2 -63.49 -33.25 4.81
N PRO A 3 -62.32 -33.02 4.19
CA PRO A 3 -61.09 -32.86 4.95
C PRO A 3 -60.99 -31.42 5.45
N THR A 4 -60.93 -31.29 6.76
CA THR A 4 -60.56 -30.10 7.53
C THR A 4 -59.10 -29.75 7.25
N THR A 5 -58.83 -28.56 6.70
CA THR A 5 -57.49 -27.98 6.64
C THR A 5 -57.27 -27.11 7.88
N SER A 6 -56.45 -27.60 8.81
CA SER A 6 -55.88 -26.85 9.92
C SER A 6 -54.89 -25.82 9.38
N ARG A 7 -55.19 -24.53 9.49
CA ARG A 7 -54.21 -23.44 9.31
C ARG A 7 -53.41 -23.27 10.60
N SER A 8 -52.16 -23.68 10.59
CA SER A 8 -51.15 -23.28 11.58
C SER A 8 -50.75 -21.82 11.35
N ALA A 9 -50.69 -21.04 12.42
CA ALA A 9 -50.20 -19.66 12.42
C ALA A 9 -48.69 -19.62 12.10
N PRO A 10 -48.18 -18.55 11.46
CA PRO A 10 -46.75 -18.42 11.20
C PRO A 10 -46.00 -18.12 12.51
N ALA A 11 -44.90 -18.83 12.73
CA ALA A 11 -43.97 -18.55 13.81
C ALA A 11 -43.37 -17.15 13.64
N GLN A 12 -43.41 -16.35 14.70
CA GLN A 12 -42.75 -15.05 14.77
C GLN A 12 -41.22 -15.26 14.72
N SER A 13 -40.57 -14.64 13.74
CA SER A 13 -39.11 -14.56 13.69
C SER A 13 -38.58 -13.70 14.85
N PRO A 14 -37.49 -14.09 15.54
CA PRO A 14 -36.92 -13.25 16.58
C PRO A 14 -36.27 -11.99 15.97
N ASN A 15 -36.44 -10.89 16.69
CA ASN A 15 -35.93 -9.56 16.40
C ASN A 15 -34.38 -9.52 16.46
N PRO A 16 -33.63 -8.92 15.50
CA PRO A 16 -32.16 -9.02 15.47
C PRO A 16 -31.40 -8.05 16.40
N GLN A 17 -32.03 -7.42 17.40
CA GLN A 17 -31.44 -6.26 18.10
C GLN A 17 -31.01 -6.46 19.56
N GLU A 18 -30.87 -7.68 20.08
CA GLU A 18 -30.40 -7.89 21.46
C GLU A 18 -29.28 -8.94 21.52
N ASN A 19 -28.04 -8.51 21.20
CA ASN A 19 -26.82 -9.00 21.86
C ASN A 19 -25.60 -8.19 21.37
N LEU A 20 -25.44 -6.98 21.90
CA LEU A 20 -24.13 -6.34 21.98
C LEU A 20 -23.60 -6.61 23.38
N GLN A 21 -23.05 -7.80 23.59
CA GLN A 21 -22.16 -8.02 24.73
C GLN A 21 -20.88 -7.26 24.45
N GLU A 22 -20.61 -6.24 25.26
CA GLU A 22 -19.33 -5.53 25.28
C GLU A 22 -18.20 -6.56 25.40
N ASN A 23 -17.40 -6.63 24.34
CA ASN A 23 -16.19 -7.45 24.32
C ASN A 23 -15.23 -6.86 25.38
N PRO A 24 -14.74 -7.62 26.38
CA PRO A 24 -13.82 -7.07 27.36
C PRO A 24 -12.58 -6.54 26.62
N GLN A 25 -12.35 -5.23 26.72
CA GLN A 25 -11.12 -4.60 26.25
C GLN A 25 -9.95 -5.39 26.84
N LYS A 26 -9.17 -6.01 25.95
CA LYS A 26 -7.89 -6.64 26.29
C LYS A 26 -7.07 -5.59 27.04
N PRO A 27 -6.50 -5.89 28.23
CA PRO A 27 -5.72 -4.92 28.96
C PRO A 27 -4.58 -4.43 28.06
N ALA A 28 -4.39 -3.10 28.00
CA ALA A 28 -3.27 -2.52 27.30
C ALA A 28 -1.97 -3.18 27.81
N PRO A 29 -1.04 -3.57 26.91
CA PRO A 29 0.23 -4.14 27.35
C PRO A 29 0.92 -3.15 28.29
N PRO A 30 1.67 -3.64 29.30
CA PRO A 30 2.32 -2.77 30.27
C PRO A 30 3.22 -1.76 29.53
N ASP A 31 2.90 -0.48 29.69
CA ASP A 31 3.64 0.66 29.13
C ASP A 31 4.91 0.92 29.96
N ASP A 32 5.78 -0.09 30.01
CA ASP A 32 7.08 0.03 30.65
C ASP A 32 8.09 0.72 29.72
N ALA A 33 9.05 1.42 30.34
CA ALA A 33 10.03 2.21 29.60
C ALA A 33 10.91 1.38 28.66
N HIS A 34 11.06 0.08 28.94
CA HIS A 34 11.86 -0.83 28.13
C HIS A 34 11.15 -1.16 26.81
N THR A 35 9.84 -1.42 26.87
CA THR A 35 8.98 -1.67 25.71
C THR A 35 8.93 -0.43 24.80
N ARG A 36 8.85 0.77 25.38
CA ARG A 36 8.94 2.03 24.61
C ARG A 36 10.30 2.18 23.93
N ALA A 37 11.40 1.96 24.64
CA ALA A 37 12.74 2.09 24.07
C ALA A 37 12.99 1.10 22.92
N ALA A 38 12.58 -0.17 23.09
CA ALA A 38 12.68 -1.18 22.04
C ALA A 38 11.86 -0.81 20.81
N ARG A 39 10.64 -0.28 21.00
CA ARG A 39 9.81 0.21 19.90
C ARG A 39 10.45 1.40 19.19
N THR A 40 10.98 2.38 19.92
CA THR A 40 11.69 3.52 19.34
C THR A 40 12.87 3.07 18.48
N GLU A 41 13.68 2.11 18.96
CA GLU A 41 14.81 1.58 18.20
C GLU A 41 14.37 0.80 16.94
N ARG A 42 13.31 -0.01 17.05
CA ARG A 42 12.67 -0.67 15.90
C ARG A 42 12.27 0.35 14.83
N ILE A 43 11.54 1.40 15.22
CA ILE A 43 11.10 2.47 14.30
C ILE A 43 12.29 3.18 13.67
N ARG A 44 13.33 3.51 14.45
CA ARG A 44 14.53 4.18 13.94
C ARG A 44 15.26 3.32 12.90
N THR A 45 15.46 2.04 13.19
CA THR A 45 16.11 1.10 12.26
C THR A 45 15.37 1.03 10.92
N LEU A 46 14.03 1.02 10.97
CA LEU A 46 13.18 1.02 9.79
C LEU A 46 13.23 2.35 9.02
N GLN A 47 13.29 3.49 9.72
CA GLN A 47 13.48 4.80 9.09
C GLN A 47 14.82 4.91 8.36
N ASP A 48 15.89 4.39 8.96
CA ASP A 48 17.22 4.35 8.36
C ASP A 48 17.24 3.43 7.12
N SER A 49 16.53 2.31 7.19
CA SER A 49 16.37 1.38 6.06
C SER A 49 15.58 2.02 4.91
N ALA A 50 14.45 2.66 5.19
CA ALA A 50 13.66 3.36 4.18
C ALA A 50 14.45 4.49 3.49
N TYR A 51 15.32 5.18 4.23
CA TYR A 51 16.24 6.16 3.65
C TYR A 51 17.24 5.51 2.67
N ARG A 52 17.84 4.38 3.04
CA ARG A 52 18.77 3.65 2.15
C ARG A 52 18.08 3.12 0.90
N ILE A 53 16.87 2.58 1.03
CA ILE A 53 16.05 2.14 -0.12
C ILE A 53 15.82 3.30 -1.09
N ARG A 54 15.43 4.48 -0.59
CA ARG A 54 15.27 5.68 -1.42
C ARG A 54 16.56 6.09 -2.13
N ARG A 55 17.69 6.07 -1.41
CA ARG A 55 18.99 6.40 -1.96
C ARG A 55 19.37 5.44 -3.10
N HIS A 56 19.24 4.14 -2.87
CA HIS A 56 19.51 3.12 -3.89
C HIS A 56 18.61 3.30 -5.13
N ALA A 57 17.34 3.66 -4.94
CA ALA A 57 16.45 3.95 -6.07
C ALA A 57 16.89 5.19 -6.87
N LEU A 58 17.40 6.24 -6.23
CA LEU A 58 17.98 7.39 -6.92
C LEU A 58 19.25 7.00 -7.68
N ASP A 59 20.15 6.24 -7.04
CA ASP A 59 21.41 5.81 -7.65
C ASP A 59 21.16 4.92 -8.88
N MET A 60 20.25 3.95 -8.79
CA MET A 60 19.81 3.16 -9.95
C MET A 60 19.14 4.01 -11.03
N GLY A 61 18.31 4.98 -10.63
CA GLY A 61 17.63 5.87 -11.55
C GLY A 61 18.60 6.71 -12.39
N GLU A 62 19.71 7.16 -11.80
CA GLU A 62 20.72 7.98 -12.51
C GLU A 62 21.39 7.21 -13.64
N ILE A 63 21.64 5.91 -13.47
CA ILE A 63 22.24 5.05 -14.50
C ILE A 63 21.43 5.09 -15.79
N GLN A 64 20.10 5.10 -15.66
CA GLN A 64 19.17 5.11 -16.80
C GLN A 64 18.70 6.53 -17.19
N GLY A 65 18.92 7.53 -16.33
CA GLY A 65 18.41 8.91 -16.47
C GLY A 65 16.89 9.05 -16.29
N GLN A 66 16.17 7.94 -16.13
CA GLN A 66 14.72 7.88 -16.00
C GLN A 66 14.25 6.58 -15.35
N GLY A 67 13.03 6.56 -14.82
CA GLY A 67 12.41 5.34 -14.32
C GLY A 67 11.20 5.59 -13.42
N TYR A 68 10.71 4.53 -12.78
CA TYR A 68 9.63 4.56 -11.79
C TYR A 68 10.12 5.03 -10.41
N ILE A 69 10.95 6.08 -10.39
CA ILE A 69 11.66 6.59 -9.22
C ILE A 69 10.69 7.20 -8.21
N GLY A 70 9.71 7.97 -8.69
CA GLY A 70 8.71 8.59 -7.83
C GLY A 70 7.98 7.56 -6.97
N GLN A 71 7.59 6.45 -7.59
CA GLN A 71 6.92 5.36 -6.90
C GLN A 71 7.85 4.62 -5.94
N ALA A 72 9.09 4.35 -6.35
CA ALA A 72 10.08 3.73 -5.49
C ALA A 72 10.35 4.55 -4.21
N LEU A 73 10.40 5.88 -4.35
CA LEU A 73 10.50 6.78 -3.21
C LEU A 73 9.24 6.74 -2.31
N GLY A 74 8.06 6.61 -2.92
CA GLY A 74 6.77 6.49 -2.24
C GLY A 74 6.67 5.23 -1.40
N VAL A 75 6.97 4.05 -1.97
CA VAL A 75 6.80 2.76 -1.28
C VAL A 75 7.99 2.35 -0.40
N ALA A 76 9.05 3.15 -0.32
CA ALA A 76 10.26 2.79 0.43
C ALA A 76 10.00 2.53 1.93
N ASP A 77 9.06 3.24 2.57
CA ASP A 77 8.71 2.98 3.97
C ASP A 77 8.00 1.63 4.13
N ILE A 78 7.08 1.30 3.21
CA ILE A 78 6.39 0.00 3.15
C ILE A 78 7.42 -1.12 3.00
N LEU A 79 8.32 -1.01 2.01
CA LEU A 79 9.31 -2.05 1.73
C LEU A 79 10.33 -2.21 2.86
N ALA A 80 10.72 -1.12 3.53
CA ALA A 80 11.57 -1.20 4.73
C ALA A 80 10.92 -2.01 5.84
N VAL A 81 9.66 -1.71 6.17
CA VAL A 81 8.89 -2.47 7.19
C VAL A 81 8.74 -3.92 6.76
N VAL A 82 8.35 -4.17 5.51
CA VAL A 82 8.15 -5.52 4.97
C VAL A 82 9.43 -6.36 5.09
N TYR A 83 10.55 -5.88 4.55
CA TYR A 83 11.79 -6.66 4.45
C TYR A 83 12.65 -6.68 5.71
N LYS A 84 12.53 -5.69 6.61
CA LYS A 84 13.37 -5.64 7.82
C LYS A 84 12.65 -6.08 9.09
N ASP A 85 11.34 -6.30 9.05
CA ASP A 85 10.55 -6.55 10.25
C ASP A 85 9.40 -7.56 10.07
N VAL A 86 8.76 -7.59 8.90
CA VAL A 86 7.58 -8.44 8.68
C VAL A 86 7.93 -9.82 8.12
N LEU A 87 8.73 -9.88 7.04
CA LEU A 87 9.01 -11.13 6.34
C LEU A 87 9.95 -12.04 7.13
N ASN A 88 9.64 -13.33 7.13
CA ASN A 88 10.56 -14.39 7.53
C ASN A 88 11.28 -14.95 6.29
N TYR A 89 12.57 -14.67 6.14
CA TYR A 89 13.40 -15.12 5.00
C TYR A 89 14.86 -15.28 5.42
N LEU A 90 15.66 -15.88 4.53
CA LEU A 90 17.11 -15.99 4.67
C LEU A 90 17.78 -15.28 3.49
N PRO A 91 18.56 -14.20 3.71
CA PRO A 91 19.18 -13.44 2.62
C PRO A 91 20.04 -14.31 1.70
N ASP A 92 20.87 -15.17 2.30
CA ASP A 92 21.79 -16.07 1.58
C ASP A 92 21.09 -17.31 0.98
N ASN A 93 19.78 -17.47 1.22
CA ASN A 93 18.99 -18.56 0.69
C ASN A 93 17.58 -18.07 0.30
N PRO A 94 17.47 -17.27 -0.77
CA PRO A 94 16.19 -16.72 -1.23
C PRO A 94 15.22 -17.82 -1.67
N GLU A 95 15.69 -19.05 -1.89
CA GLU A 95 14.85 -20.20 -2.22
C GLU A 95 14.46 -21.08 -1.01
N TRP A 96 14.73 -20.62 0.21
CA TRP A 96 14.39 -21.35 1.43
C TRP A 96 12.89 -21.73 1.47
N PRO A 97 12.54 -23.03 1.64
CA PRO A 97 11.13 -23.46 1.52
C PRO A 97 10.17 -22.87 2.54
N LYS A 98 10.65 -22.48 3.73
CA LYS A 98 9.81 -21.91 4.81
C LYS A 98 9.75 -20.39 4.80
N ARG A 99 10.30 -19.73 3.78
CA ARG A 99 10.26 -18.28 3.65
C ARG A 99 8.83 -17.80 3.42
N ASP A 100 8.54 -16.60 3.89
CA ASP A 100 7.42 -15.81 3.40
C ASP A 100 7.67 -15.37 1.96
N ARG A 101 6.59 -15.17 1.20
CA ARG A 101 6.63 -14.79 -0.21
C ARG A 101 6.23 -13.34 -0.35
N PHE A 102 7.02 -12.55 -1.07
CA PHE A 102 6.67 -11.19 -1.43
C PHE A 102 6.54 -11.07 -2.94
N LEU A 103 5.33 -10.76 -3.40
CA LEU A 103 4.98 -10.62 -4.80
C LEU A 103 4.83 -9.14 -5.12
N LEU A 104 5.58 -8.68 -6.12
CA LEU A 104 5.46 -7.35 -6.68
C LEU A 104 4.56 -7.40 -7.92
N SER A 105 3.25 -7.26 -7.69
CA SER A 105 2.24 -7.31 -8.75
C SER A 105 2.40 -6.14 -9.74
N ILE A 106 2.70 -4.96 -9.19
CA ILE A 106 3.17 -3.78 -9.91
C ILE A 106 4.64 -3.92 -10.34
N GLY A 107 4.91 -4.84 -11.28
CA GLY A 107 6.27 -5.19 -11.71
C GLY A 107 7.16 -4.02 -12.13
N HIS A 108 6.58 -2.89 -12.53
CA HIS A 108 7.30 -1.67 -12.86
C HIS A 108 7.94 -0.96 -11.65
N TYR A 109 7.56 -1.31 -10.41
CA TYR A 109 8.20 -0.82 -9.17
C TYR A 109 9.50 -1.61 -8.85
N ALA A 110 10.03 -2.38 -9.80
CA ALA A 110 11.18 -3.25 -9.59
C ALA A 110 12.40 -2.50 -9.01
N ILE A 111 12.64 -1.26 -9.42
CA ILE A 111 13.71 -0.42 -8.87
C ILE A 111 13.58 -0.24 -7.34
N ALA A 112 12.36 -0.16 -6.81
CA ALA A 112 12.11 -0.11 -5.37
C ALA A 112 12.41 -1.45 -4.69
N LEU A 113 11.97 -2.54 -5.31
CA LEU A 113 12.16 -3.88 -4.78
C LEU A 113 13.63 -4.29 -4.79
N TYR A 114 14.39 -3.96 -5.84
CA TYR A 114 15.83 -4.22 -5.91
C TYR A 114 16.57 -3.48 -4.81
N ALA A 115 16.22 -2.22 -4.55
CA ALA A 115 16.74 -1.44 -3.43
C ALA A 115 16.43 -2.11 -2.08
N ALA A 116 15.21 -2.61 -1.89
CA ALA A 116 14.81 -3.33 -0.67
C ALA A 116 15.54 -4.68 -0.51
N LEU A 117 15.73 -5.44 -1.60
CA LEU A 117 16.46 -6.70 -1.62
C LEU A 117 17.95 -6.51 -1.32
N ALA A 118 18.57 -5.43 -1.81
CA ALA A 118 19.95 -5.08 -1.45
C ALA A 118 20.07 -4.72 0.03
N GLU A 119 19.15 -3.91 0.55
CA GLU A 119 19.07 -3.54 1.97
C GLU A 119 18.74 -4.75 2.89
N ALA A 120 18.08 -5.77 2.34
CA ALA A 120 17.84 -7.06 2.96
C ALA A 120 19.06 -8.01 2.90
N GLY A 121 20.08 -7.70 2.10
CA GLY A 121 21.25 -8.55 1.87
C GLY A 121 21.02 -9.71 0.89
N VAL A 122 19.88 -9.73 0.18
CA VAL A 122 19.59 -10.74 -0.86
C VAL A 122 20.36 -10.46 -2.14
N LEU A 123 20.57 -9.17 -2.44
CA LEU A 123 21.37 -8.71 -3.58
C LEU A 123 22.62 -7.99 -3.07
N ASP A 124 23.74 -8.14 -3.80
CA ASP A 124 24.89 -7.27 -3.56
C ASP A 124 24.54 -5.85 -4.03
N THR A 125 24.83 -4.86 -3.19
CA THR A 125 24.69 -3.44 -3.53
C THR A 125 25.42 -3.05 -4.81
N ALA A 126 26.54 -3.70 -5.15
CA ALA A 126 27.28 -3.43 -6.38
C ALA A 126 26.51 -3.88 -7.64
N GLU A 127 25.57 -4.83 -7.53
CA GLU A 127 24.75 -5.23 -8.67
C GLU A 127 23.76 -4.15 -9.09
N LEU A 128 23.39 -3.24 -8.18
CA LEU A 128 22.48 -2.13 -8.47
C LEU A 128 23.04 -1.22 -9.57
N ASP A 129 24.36 -1.14 -9.72
CA ASP A 129 25.04 -0.38 -10.79
C ASP A 129 24.77 -0.95 -12.20
N THR A 130 24.14 -2.12 -12.29
CA THR A 130 23.76 -2.75 -13.56
C THR A 130 22.28 -2.58 -13.90
N TYR A 131 21.49 -1.88 -13.08
CA TYR A 131 20.05 -1.74 -13.27
C TYR A 131 19.69 -1.30 -14.70
N GLY A 132 18.79 -2.05 -15.34
CA GLY A 132 18.29 -1.77 -16.69
C GLY A 132 19.29 -2.00 -17.82
N ALA A 133 20.53 -2.42 -17.54
CA ALA A 133 21.52 -2.71 -18.58
C ALA A 133 21.32 -4.09 -19.23
N ASP A 134 21.78 -4.23 -20.47
CA ASP A 134 21.75 -5.51 -21.19
C ASP A 134 22.51 -6.61 -20.41
N GLY A 135 21.88 -7.76 -20.25
CA GLY A 135 22.46 -8.90 -19.51
C GLY A 135 22.42 -8.75 -17.98
N SER A 136 21.91 -7.63 -17.46
CA SER A 136 21.68 -7.48 -16.02
C SER A 136 20.58 -8.43 -15.53
N ARG A 137 20.72 -8.86 -14.28
CA ARG A 137 19.66 -9.56 -13.53
C ARG A 137 18.59 -8.61 -12.98
N LEU A 138 18.73 -7.30 -13.20
CA LEU A 138 17.88 -6.23 -12.68
C LEU A 138 17.20 -5.46 -13.83
N PRO A 139 16.33 -6.11 -14.63
CA PRO A 139 15.57 -5.43 -15.69
C PRO A 139 14.65 -4.33 -15.14
N MET A 140 14.23 -3.39 -15.99
CA MET A 140 13.37 -2.27 -15.54
C MET A 140 12.01 -2.72 -14.97
N SER A 141 11.48 -3.85 -15.43
CA SER A 141 10.32 -4.53 -14.86
C SER A 141 10.76 -5.86 -14.27
N GLY A 142 10.30 -6.18 -13.07
CA GLY A 142 10.76 -7.33 -12.32
C GLY A 142 10.47 -8.66 -13.04
N MET A 143 11.49 -9.51 -13.23
CA MET A 143 11.38 -10.89 -13.71
C MET A 143 11.98 -11.93 -12.74
N ALA A 144 11.17 -12.85 -12.22
CA ALA A 144 11.59 -13.87 -11.26
C ALA A 144 12.67 -14.81 -11.82
N SER A 145 12.69 -15.01 -13.14
CA SER A 145 13.68 -15.86 -13.82
C SER A 145 15.12 -15.35 -13.69
N TYR A 146 15.32 -14.08 -13.34
CA TYR A 146 16.65 -13.45 -13.34
C TYR A 146 17.07 -12.97 -11.95
N THR A 147 16.17 -12.35 -11.19
CA THR A 147 16.51 -11.71 -9.92
C THR A 147 16.24 -12.62 -8.72
N PRO A 148 17.27 -12.97 -7.91
CA PRO A 148 17.06 -13.66 -6.65
C PRO A 148 16.12 -12.89 -5.71
N GLY A 149 15.24 -13.62 -5.01
CA GLY A 149 14.29 -13.04 -4.05
C GLY A 149 13.03 -12.45 -4.67
N MET A 150 12.86 -12.53 -5.99
CA MET A 150 11.63 -12.11 -6.66
C MET A 150 10.77 -13.31 -7.00
N GLU A 151 9.56 -13.35 -6.43
CA GLU A 151 8.70 -14.53 -6.48
C GLU A 151 7.90 -14.66 -7.79
N ILE A 152 7.68 -13.55 -8.49
CA ILE A 152 6.92 -13.51 -9.75
C ILE A 152 7.59 -12.61 -10.79
N SER A 153 7.35 -12.92 -12.06
CA SER A 153 7.63 -11.99 -13.14
C SER A 153 6.44 -11.06 -13.30
N GLY A 154 6.66 -9.77 -13.07
CA GLY A 154 5.66 -8.73 -13.23
C GLY A 154 5.62 -8.14 -14.63
N GLY A 155 4.80 -7.11 -14.81
CA GLY A 155 4.67 -6.33 -16.05
C GLY A 155 3.23 -6.25 -16.53
N SER A 156 2.47 -7.34 -16.41
CA SER A 156 1.02 -7.33 -16.65
C SER A 156 0.29 -7.23 -15.31
N LEU A 157 -0.33 -6.07 -15.07
CA LEU A 157 -1.10 -5.77 -13.86
C LEU A 157 -2.26 -6.78 -13.67
N GLY A 158 -2.68 -6.98 -12.43
CA GLY A 158 -3.81 -7.82 -12.04
C GLY A 158 -3.49 -9.30 -11.83
N HIS A 159 -2.27 -9.75 -12.14
CA HIS A 159 -1.90 -11.16 -12.03
C HIS A 159 -1.38 -11.57 -10.65
N GLY A 160 -0.70 -10.68 -9.92
CA GLY A 160 0.03 -11.05 -8.71
C GLY A 160 -0.88 -11.58 -7.62
N LEU A 161 -2.08 -11.02 -7.44
CA LEU A 161 -3.01 -11.52 -6.42
C LEU A 161 -3.53 -12.92 -6.75
N GLY A 162 -3.81 -13.22 -8.02
CA GLY A 162 -4.20 -14.57 -8.44
C GLY A 162 -3.09 -15.59 -8.20
N ILE A 163 -1.83 -15.21 -8.47
CA ILE A 163 -0.66 -16.05 -8.15
C ILE A 163 -0.52 -16.22 -6.64
N ALA A 164 -0.71 -15.16 -5.85
CA ALA A 164 -0.69 -15.20 -4.40
C ALA A 164 -1.72 -16.18 -3.84
N THR A 165 -2.95 -16.18 -4.39
CA THR A 165 -4.01 -17.14 -4.05
C THR A 165 -3.54 -18.58 -4.27
N GLY A 166 -2.95 -18.87 -5.42
CA GLY A 166 -2.42 -20.20 -5.75
C GLY A 166 -1.28 -20.63 -4.82
N MET A 167 -0.31 -19.73 -4.56
CA MET A 167 0.79 -19.98 -3.64
C MET A 167 0.28 -20.26 -2.22
N ALA A 168 -0.64 -19.46 -1.71
CA ALA A 168 -1.19 -19.60 -0.37
C ALA A 168 -1.97 -20.91 -0.20
N LEU A 169 -2.76 -21.31 -1.20
CA LEU A 169 -3.43 -22.62 -1.23
C LEU A 169 -2.41 -23.78 -1.20
N GLY A 170 -1.36 -23.69 -2.00
CA GLY A 170 -0.28 -24.68 -2.03
C GLY A 170 0.46 -24.79 -0.69
N LEU A 171 0.83 -23.66 -0.08
CA LEU A 171 1.47 -23.61 1.24
C LEU A 171 0.58 -24.23 2.32
N ARG A 172 -0.72 -23.92 2.32
CA ARG A 172 -1.68 -24.51 3.26
C ARG A 172 -1.80 -26.02 3.07
N HIS A 173 -1.86 -26.49 1.82
CA HIS A 173 -1.89 -27.93 1.51
C HIS A 173 -0.65 -28.67 2.04
N GLN A 174 0.51 -28.01 2.02
CA GLN A 174 1.77 -28.54 2.55
C GLN A 174 1.90 -28.41 4.08
N GLY A 175 0.90 -27.85 4.79
CA GLY A 175 1.00 -27.56 6.22
C GLY A 175 2.04 -26.49 6.56
N SER A 176 2.43 -25.66 5.59
CA SER A 176 3.36 -24.56 5.80
C SER A 176 2.71 -23.42 6.59
N ARG A 177 3.52 -22.72 7.39
CA ARG A 177 3.13 -21.51 8.12
C ARG A 177 3.60 -20.22 7.43
N ALA A 178 4.18 -20.33 6.24
CA ALA A 178 4.64 -19.19 5.47
C ALA A 178 3.45 -18.32 5.02
N HIS A 179 3.71 -17.03 4.96
CA HIS A 179 2.75 -16.01 4.57
C HIS A 179 3.05 -15.49 3.15
N VAL A 180 2.02 -15.07 2.42
CA VAL A 180 2.14 -14.49 1.08
C VAL A 180 1.71 -13.03 1.14
N TYR A 181 2.62 -12.13 0.80
CA TYR A 181 2.39 -10.70 0.69
C TYR A 181 2.35 -10.32 -0.79
N ASN A 182 1.33 -9.57 -1.21
CA ASN A 182 1.22 -9.09 -2.58
C ASN A 182 1.08 -7.57 -2.60
N LEU A 183 2.08 -6.88 -3.14
CA LEU A 183 2.05 -5.42 -3.33
C LEU A 183 1.45 -5.08 -4.71
N LEU A 184 0.39 -4.28 -4.70
CA LEU A 184 -0.33 -3.75 -5.85
C LEU A 184 -0.53 -2.23 -5.69
N SER A 185 -1.10 -1.57 -6.71
CA SER A 185 -1.40 -0.12 -6.69
C SER A 185 -2.88 0.16 -6.87
N ASP A 186 -3.31 1.39 -6.58
CA ASP A 186 -4.64 1.90 -6.90
C ASP A 186 -4.99 1.84 -8.41
N GLY A 187 -4.00 1.98 -9.30
CA GLY A 187 -4.18 1.76 -10.74
C GLY A 187 -4.35 0.30 -11.13
N GLU A 188 -3.68 -0.63 -10.44
CA GLU A 188 -3.87 -2.07 -10.66
C GLU A 188 -5.25 -2.56 -10.20
N LEU A 189 -5.89 -1.85 -9.27
CA LEU A 189 -7.26 -2.16 -8.84
C LEU A 189 -8.31 -1.96 -9.94
N ASP A 190 -7.94 -1.42 -11.10
CA ASP A 190 -8.82 -1.34 -12.27
C ASP A 190 -8.95 -2.70 -12.98
N GLU A 191 -8.01 -3.63 -12.74
CA GLU A 191 -8.01 -4.95 -13.34
C GLU A 191 -9.05 -5.87 -12.68
N GLY A 192 -9.95 -6.43 -13.50
CA GLY A 192 -10.99 -7.35 -13.04
C GLY A 192 -10.45 -8.61 -12.37
N SER A 193 -9.30 -9.11 -12.84
CA SER A 193 -8.61 -10.29 -12.29
C SER A 193 -8.21 -10.11 -10.83
N THR A 194 -7.90 -8.87 -10.40
CA THR A 194 -7.64 -8.56 -8.98
C THR A 194 -8.87 -8.87 -8.13
N TRP A 195 -10.05 -8.48 -8.58
CA TRP A 195 -11.31 -8.69 -7.84
C TRP A 195 -11.76 -10.15 -7.86
N GLU A 196 -11.54 -10.87 -8.97
CA GLU A 196 -11.75 -12.33 -9.03
C GLU A 196 -10.86 -13.05 -8.01
N ALA A 197 -9.58 -12.68 -7.92
CA ALA A 197 -8.66 -13.24 -6.93
C ALA A 197 -9.04 -12.86 -5.49
N ALA A 198 -9.52 -11.63 -5.26
CA ALA A 198 -10.01 -11.20 -3.96
C ALA A 198 -11.19 -12.04 -3.46
N LEU A 199 -12.15 -12.36 -4.35
CA LEU A 199 -13.26 -13.28 -4.03
C LEU A 199 -12.74 -14.68 -3.69
N ALA A 200 -11.79 -15.20 -4.47
CA ALA A 200 -11.23 -16.53 -4.25
C ALA A 200 -10.50 -16.65 -2.91
N CYS A 201 -9.67 -15.67 -2.54
CA CYS A 201 -8.98 -15.63 -1.26
C CYS A 201 -9.95 -15.67 -0.07
N ALA A 202 -11.01 -14.86 -0.13
CA ALA A 202 -12.02 -14.80 0.92
C ALA A 202 -12.84 -16.09 1.00
N HIS A 203 -13.29 -16.61 -0.15
CA HIS A 203 -14.00 -17.89 -0.24
C HIS A 203 -13.22 -19.04 0.43
N HIS A 204 -11.90 -19.04 0.24
CA HIS A 204 -11.02 -20.04 0.82
C HIS A 204 -10.52 -19.72 2.24
N GLY A 205 -10.89 -18.57 2.82
CA GLY A 205 -10.44 -18.14 4.15
C GLY A 205 -8.91 -18.08 4.26
N LEU A 206 -8.22 -17.53 3.25
CA LEU A 206 -6.75 -17.50 3.16
C LEU A 206 -6.15 -16.45 4.10
N ASP A 207 -6.13 -16.74 5.39
CA ASP A 207 -5.51 -15.87 6.41
C ASP A 207 -3.98 -15.80 6.36
N ASN A 208 -3.36 -16.58 5.46
CA ASN A 208 -1.96 -16.50 5.10
C ASN A 208 -1.69 -15.62 3.86
N VAL A 209 -2.66 -14.77 3.45
CA VAL A 209 -2.50 -13.78 2.38
C VAL A 209 -2.71 -12.37 2.93
N THR A 210 -1.73 -11.50 2.69
CA THR A 210 -1.84 -10.06 2.91
C THR A 210 -1.65 -9.30 1.59
N ALA A 211 -2.69 -8.59 1.16
CA ALA A 211 -2.58 -7.61 0.08
C ALA A 211 -2.08 -6.28 0.65
N ILE A 212 -1.20 -5.59 -0.08
CA ILE A 212 -0.75 -4.24 0.24
C ILE A 212 -1.06 -3.38 -0.97
N VAL A 213 -1.85 -2.32 -0.79
CA VAL A 213 -2.26 -1.42 -1.86
C VAL A 213 -1.56 -0.09 -1.68
N ASP A 214 -0.69 0.26 -2.63
CA ASP A 214 -0.16 1.62 -2.74
C ASP A 214 -1.21 2.54 -3.39
N VAL A 215 -1.78 3.45 -2.59
CA VAL A 215 -2.69 4.49 -3.06
C VAL A 215 -1.91 5.80 -3.12
N ASN A 216 -1.22 6.02 -4.23
CA ASN A 216 -0.49 7.26 -4.50
C ASN A 216 -1.30 8.27 -5.35
N ALA A 217 -2.53 7.90 -5.74
CA ALA A 217 -3.48 8.69 -6.51
C ALA A 217 -3.00 9.07 -7.93
N LEU A 218 -2.07 8.30 -8.51
CA LEU A 218 -1.52 8.51 -9.84
C LEU A 218 -1.46 7.22 -10.67
N GLN A 219 -2.03 7.27 -11.87
CA GLN A 219 -1.89 6.26 -12.91
C GLN A 219 -1.02 6.80 -14.07
N ALA A 220 -0.79 5.96 -15.09
CA ALA A 220 0.04 6.33 -16.24
C ALA A 220 -0.48 7.58 -16.98
N ASP A 221 -1.80 7.68 -17.17
CA ASP A 221 -2.45 8.79 -17.86
C ASP A 221 -2.83 9.97 -16.94
N GLY A 222 -2.36 9.96 -15.69
CA GLY A 222 -2.52 11.07 -14.75
C GLY A 222 -3.25 10.68 -13.46
N PRO A 223 -3.84 11.67 -12.75
CA PRO A 223 -4.43 11.43 -11.44
C PRO A 223 -5.56 10.38 -11.50
N THR A 224 -5.53 9.38 -10.61
CA THR A 224 -6.50 8.28 -10.54
C THR A 224 -7.95 8.78 -10.58
N ARG A 225 -8.22 9.91 -9.91
CA ARG A 225 -9.56 10.54 -9.89
C ARG A 225 -10.15 10.88 -11.26
N GLY A 226 -9.30 11.11 -12.26
CA GLY A 226 -9.67 11.50 -13.62
C GLY A 226 -9.50 10.37 -14.65
N VAL A 227 -8.83 9.28 -14.30
CA VAL A 227 -8.65 8.11 -15.18
C VAL A 227 -9.73 7.06 -14.85
N LEU A 228 -9.58 6.32 -13.74
CA LEU A 228 -10.64 5.49 -13.18
C LEU A 228 -10.65 5.60 -11.65
N ARG A 229 -11.79 5.97 -11.08
CA ARG A 229 -11.90 6.23 -9.64
C ARG A 229 -11.97 4.93 -8.84
N THR A 230 -10.96 4.69 -8.02
CA THR A 230 -10.85 3.49 -7.18
C THR A 230 -11.61 3.57 -5.85
N GLU A 231 -11.90 4.77 -5.33
CA GLU A 231 -12.62 4.94 -4.05
C GLU A 231 -14.11 4.53 -4.11
N PRO A 232 -14.74 4.09 -2.99
CA PRO A 232 -14.14 3.83 -1.67
C PRO A 232 -13.37 2.49 -1.64
N VAL A 233 -12.04 2.54 -1.52
CA VAL A 233 -11.20 1.35 -1.70
C VAL A 233 -11.35 0.37 -0.53
N THR A 234 -11.41 0.87 0.70
CA THR A 234 -11.55 0.03 1.90
C THR A 234 -12.89 -0.71 1.93
N ASP A 235 -13.96 -0.03 1.54
CA ASP A 235 -15.31 -0.61 1.54
C ASP A 235 -15.43 -1.71 0.48
N LYS A 236 -14.78 -1.53 -0.68
CA LYS A 236 -14.71 -2.58 -1.71
C LYS A 236 -14.02 -3.83 -1.19
N TRP A 237 -12.86 -3.71 -0.54
CA TRP A 237 -12.16 -4.87 0.03
C TRP A 237 -12.97 -5.54 1.15
N ALA A 238 -13.55 -4.75 2.07
CA ALA A 238 -14.41 -5.27 3.13
C ALA A 238 -15.62 -6.02 2.57
N ALA A 239 -16.26 -5.51 1.52
CA ALA A 239 -17.38 -6.17 0.84
C ALA A 239 -16.99 -7.52 0.21
N PHE A 240 -15.70 -7.71 -0.13
CA PHE A 240 -15.16 -8.97 -0.65
C PHE A 240 -14.72 -9.93 0.47
N GLY A 241 -14.94 -9.58 1.74
CA GLY A 241 -14.66 -10.45 2.90
C GLY A 241 -13.23 -10.36 3.44
N TRP A 242 -12.55 -9.23 3.21
CA TRP A 242 -11.17 -9.01 3.68
C TRP A 242 -11.13 -8.18 4.96
N HIS A 243 -10.23 -8.55 5.87
CA HIS A 243 -9.87 -7.67 7.00
C HIS A 243 -9.10 -6.47 6.45
N THR A 244 -9.58 -5.27 6.70
CA THR A 244 -9.15 -4.07 5.97
C THR A 244 -8.62 -3.01 6.92
N ILE A 245 -7.38 -2.57 6.71
CA ILE A 245 -6.73 -1.49 7.45
C ILE A 245 -6.28 -0.43 6.44
N ARG A 246 -6.46 0.87 6.74
CA ARG A 246 -5.90 1.98 5.95
C ARG A 246 -5.02 2.86 6.83
N VAL A 247 -3.84 3.21 6.33
CA VAL A 247 -2.83 4.02 7.04
C VAL A 247 -2.15 5.02 6.09
N ASP A 248 -1.49 6.04 6.68
CA ASP A 248 -0.45 6.80 5.98
C ASP A 248 0.73 5.86 5.71
N GLY A 249 0.95 5.51 4.45
CA GLY A 249 2.02 4.61 4.00
C GLY A 249 3.41 5.23 4.07
N ASN A 250 3.53 6.51 4.42
CA ASN A 250 4.79 7.19 4.68
C ASN A 250 4.99 7.54 6.17
N ASP A 251 4.19 6.92 7.05
CA ASP A 251 4.38 6.84 8.50
C ASP A 251 4.76 5.40 8.91
N ILE A 252 6.04 5.19 9.20
CA ILE A 252 6.59 3.89 9.62
C ILE A 252 5.95 3.41 10.93
N GLU A 253 5.56 4.32 11.81
CA GLU A 253 4.91 3.95 13.06
C GLU A 253 3.52 3.36 12.82
N ALA A 254 2.75 4.00 11.94
CA ALA A 254 1.44 3.50 11.51
C ALA A 254 1.56 2.16 10.78
N LEU A 255 2.55 2.02 9.89
CA LEU A 255 2.83 0.76 9.20
C LEU A 255 3.18 -0.38 10.17
N VAL A 256 4.08 -0.14 11.13
CA VAL A 256 4.45 -1.14 12.13
C VAL A 256 3.24 -1.59 12.95
N SER A 257 2.44 -0.65 13.43
CA SER A 257 1.22 -0.97 14.18
C SER A 257 0.21 -1.75 13.33
N ALA A 258 0.05 -1.40 12.05
CA ALA A 258 -0.83 -2.12 11.15
C ALA A 258 -0.33 -3.55 10.87
N PHE A 259 0.95 -3.74 10.57
CA PHE A 259 1.49 -5.09 10.34
C PHE A 259 1.47 -5.97 11.60
N ASP A 260 1.67 -5.39 12.80
CA ASP A 260 1.50 -6.12 14.06
C ASP A 260 0.04 -6.60 14.25
N GLU A 261 -0.94 -5.80 13.87
CA GLU A 261 -2.36 -6.20 13.85
C GLU A 261 -2.63 -7.31 12.82
N LEU A 262 -2.16 -7.13 11.58
CA LEU A 262 -2.34 -8.11 10.50
C LEU A 262 -1.71 -9.46 10.84
N ARG A 263 -0.54 -9.47 11.50
CA ARG A 263 0.13 -10.70 11.95
C ARG A 263 -0.69 -11.46 13.01
N ALA A 264 -1.57 -10.78 13.75
CA ALA A 264 -2.48 -11.40 14.73
C ALA A 264 -3.82 -11.84 14.12
N HIS A 265 -4.19 -11.32 12.96
CA HIS A 265 -5.47 -11.60 12.29
C HIS A 265 -5.56 -13.04 11.77
N ARG A 266 -6.73 -13.67 11.89
CA ARG A 266 -6.99 -15.06 11.46
C ARG A 266 -8.37 -15.21 10.84
N GLY A 267 -8.55 -16.27 10.06
CA GLY A 267 -9.86 -16.67 9.52
C GLY A 267 -10.32 -15.97 8.25
N SER A 268 -9.63 -14.93 7.79
CA SER A 268 -9.86 -14.31 6.47
C SER A 268 -8.55 -13.71 5.94
N PRO A 269 -8.42 -13.50 4.61
CA PRO A 269 -7.32 -12.71 4.09
C PRO A 269 -7.41 -11.26 4.58
N ALA A 270 -6.31 -10.53 4.49
CA ALA A 270 -6.23 -9.16 4.97
C ALA A 270 -5.58 -8.20 3.97
N VAL A 271 -5.99 -6.94 3.98
CA VAL A 271 -5.47 -5.90 3.11
C VAL A 271 -5.03 -4.69 3.92
N LEU A 272 -3.83 -4.19 3.59
CA LEU A 272 -3.31 -2.92 4.06
C LEU A 272 -3.37 -1.91 2.91
N VAL A 273 -4.23 -0.91 3.05
CA VAL A 273 -4.30 0.23 2.14
C VAL A 273 -3.35 1.31 2.65
N CYS A 274 -2.37 1.66 1.84
CA CYS A 274 -1.34 2.63 2.19
C CYS A 274 -1.50 3.88 1.35
N ASP A 275 -1.87 5.00 1.97
CA ASP A 275 -1.81 6.30 1.29
C ASP A 275 -0.36 6.74 1.20
N THR A 276 0.23 6.78 0.01
CA THR A 276 1.63 7.21 -0.17
C THR A 276 1.74 8.46 -1.01
N ARG A 277 2.92 9.11 -0.94
CA ARG A 277 3.25 10.26 -1.75
C ARG A 277 4.32 9.89 -2.78
N ILE A 278 4.01 10.15 -4.05
CA ILE A 278 5.01 10.01 -5.11
C ILE A 278 6.18 10.97 -4.88
N GLY A 279 7.40 10.48 -5.08
CA GLY A 279 8.63 11.25 -4.84
C GLY A 279 8.98 11.45 -3.37
N ARG A 280 8.31 10.76 -2.44
CA ARG A 280 8.42 10.98 -1.00
C ARG A 280 9.87 11.13 -0.54
N GLY A 281 10.15 12.26 0.10
CA GLY A 281 11.45 12.56 0.70
C GLY A 281 12.39 13.37 -0.18
N VAL A 282 11.99 13.63 -1.44
CA VAL A 282 12.70 14.50 -2.37
C VAL A 282 11.74 15.58 -2.89
N PRO A 283 11.62 16.73 -2.21
CA PRO A 283 10.72 17.82 -2.58
C PRO A 283 10.71 18.17 -4.08
N LEU A 284 11.89 18.20 -4.73
CA LEU A 284 12.00 18.45 -6.17
C LEU A 284 11.18 17.46 -7.01
N LEU A 285 11.13 16.19 -6.62
CA LEU A 285 10.45 15.13 -7.34
C LEU A 285 8.97 15.00 -6.92
N GLU A 286 8.60 15.45 -5.72
CA GLU A 286 7.22 15.44 -5.23
C GLU A 286 6.29 16.40 -5.99
N THR A 287 6.84 17.38 -6.72
CA THR A 287 6.06 18.42 -7.44
C THR A 287 6.05 18.24 -8.96
N ARG A 288 6.58 17.13 -9.47
CA ARG A 288 6.78 16.90 -10.91
C ARG A 288 5.46 16.50 -11.58
N GLU A 289 5.10 17.15 -12.69
CA GLU A 289 3.83 16.90 -13.38
C GLU A 289 3.78 15.50 -14.02
N ARG A 290 4.89 15.06 -14.64
CA ARG A 290 5.05 13.70 -15.19
C ARG A 290 5.80 12.83 -14.20
N ALA A 291 5.08 12.30 -13.22
CA ALA A 291 5.68 11.56 -12.13
C ALA A 291 5.59 10.03 -12.27
N HIS A 292 4.78 9.49 -13.20
CA HIS A 292 4.61 8.04 -13.35
C HIS A 292 5.85 7.35 -13.95
N PHE A 293 6.42 7.88 -15.03
CA PHE A 293 7.71 7.45 -15.55
C PHE A 293 8.60 8.68 -15.65
N MET A 294 9.41 8.88 -14.62
CA MET A 294 10.05 10.15 -14.33
C MET A 294 11.41 10.21 -15.01
N ARG A 295 11.59 11.20 -15.88
CA ARG A 295 12.91 11.65 -16.33
C ARG A 295 13.45 12.66 -15.33
N VAL A 296 14.71 12.51 -14.93
CA VAL A 296 15.43 13.43 -14.03
C VAL A 296 16.63 13.97 -14.80
N GLU A 297 16.81 15.30 -14.77
CA GLU A 297 17.88 15.93 -15.53
C GLU A 297 19.24 15.71 -14.83
N PRO A 298 20.36 15.67 -15.59
CA PRO A 298 21.68 15.32 -15.05
C PRO A 298 22.12 16.17 -13.83
N ASP A 299 21.74 17.44 -13.78
CA ASP A 299 22.04 18.37 -12.69
C ASP A 299 21.12 18.23 -11.47
N GLU A 300 19.99 17.53 -11.61
CA GLU A 300 19.01 17.34 -10.54
C GLU A 300 19.35 16.15 -9.62
N TRP A 301 20.15 15.18 -10.06
CA TRP A 301 20.46 13.98 -9.28
C TRP A 301 21.13 14.28 -7.94
N GLN A 302 22.14 15.16 -7.95
CA GLN A 302 22.82 15.54 -6.72
C GLN A 302 21.89 16.34 -5.80
N ILE A 303 21.04 17.20 -6.37
CA ILE A 303 20.02 17.95 -5.61
C ILE A 303 19.07 16.98 -4.92
N ALA A 304 18.57 15.98 -5.64
CA ALA A 304 17.67 14.96 -5.10
C ALA A 304 18.30 14.19 -3.92
N ARG A 305 19.59 13.81 -4.04
CA ARG A 305 20.33 13.15 -2.95
C ARG A 305 20.51 14.05 -1.74
N ASP A 306 20.84 15.32 -1.96
CA ASP A 306 21.07 16.29 -0.90
C ASP A 306 19.77 16.56 -0.13
N GLU A 307 18.66 16.74 -0.84
CA GLU A 307 17.32 16.89 -0.25
C GLU A 307 16.95 15.67 0.61
N LEU A 308 17.12 14.46 0.06
CA LEU A 308 16.85 13.22 0.78
C LEU A 308 17.69 13.11 2.06
N ALA A 309 18.99 13.39 1.96
CA ALA A 309 19.91 13.34 3.09
C ALA A 309 19.59 14.39 4.17
N GLN A 310 19.20 15.59 3.76
CA GLN A 310 18.77 16.65 4.69
C GLN A 310 17.49 16.25 5.44
N GLY A 311 16.49 15.72 4.72
CA GLY A 311 15.24 15.23 5.30
C GLY A 311 15.46 14.12 6.34
N HIS A 312 16.37 13.18 6.04
CA HIS A 312 16.72 12.11 6.95
C HIS A 312 17.43 12.62 8.23
N LYS A 313 18.42 13.52 8.09
CA LYS A 313 19.11 14.14 9.23
C LYS A 313 18.16 14.94 10.13
N ALA A 314 17.17 15.62 9.55
CA ALA A 314 16.19 16.38 10.31
C ALA A 314 15.29 15.48 11.17
N ARG A 315 14.94 14.28 10.69
CA ARG A 315 14.16 13.29 11.47
C ARG A 315 14.98 12.72 12.63
N GLY A 316 16.25 12.38 12.41
CA GLY A 316 17.13 11.87 13.45
C GLY A 316 17.45 12.87 14.59
N ARG A 317 17.22 14.16 14.36
CA ARG A 317 17.41 15.23 15.36
C ARG A 317 16.15 15.56 16.17
N ASN A 318 14.98 15.06 15.76
CA ASN A 318 13.70 15.46 16.35
C ASN A 318 12.89 14.21 16.78
N PRO A 319 13.26 13.56 17.90
CA PRO A 319 12.58 12.36 18.39
C PRO A 319 11.24 12.64 19.10
N GLU A 320 10.75 13.88 19.13
CA GLU A 320 9.49 14.17 19.82
C GLU A 320 8.25 13.71 19.04
N PRO A 321 7.27 13.10 19.72
CA PRO A 321 6.09 12.56 19.08
C PRO A 321 5.26 13.71 18.51
N ARG A 322 5.01 13.67 17.19
CA ARG A 322 4.00 14.53 16.58
C ARG A 322 2.64 14.07 17.10
N GLY A 323 2.16 14.73 18.13
CA GLY A 323 0.80 14.55 18.64
C GLY A 323 -0.21 14.63 17.50
N ALA A 324 -1.17 13.70 17.53
CA ALA A 324 -2.26 13.55 16.60
C ALA A 324 -2.78 14.91 16.11
N ARG A 325 -2.57 15.21 14.82
CA ARG A 325 -3.32 16.28 14.18
C ARG A 325 -4.75 15.79 14.03
N ALA A 326 -5.62 16.32 14.88
CA ALA A 326 -7.06 16.15 14.79
C ALA A 326 -7.52 16.46 13.36
N HIS A 327 -8.31 15.54 12.79
CA HIS A 327 -9.09 15.78 11.58
C HIS A 327 -9.86 17.10 11.73
N ALA A 328 -9.59 18.04 10.84
CA ALA A 328 -10.45 19.21 10.67
C ALA A 328 -11.82 18.73 10.19
N PRO A 329 -12.94 19.18 10.78
CA PRO A 329 -14.26 18.77 10.32
C PRO A 329 -14.56 19.43 8.97
N ALA A 330 -15.19 18.65 8.08
CA ALA A 330 -15.73 19.12 6.82
C ALA A 330 -16.71 20.29 7.04
N ALA A 331 -16.63 21.31 6.18
CA ALA A 331 -17.54 22.45 6.18
C ALA A 331 -18.99 22.00 5.97
N PRO A 332 -19.98 22.57 6.69
CA PRO A 332 -21.37 22.19 6.48
C PRO A 332 -21.91 22.82 5.20
N ALA A 333 -22.71 22.02 4.48
CA ALA A 333 -23.50 22.45 3.35
C ALA A 333 -24.47 23.57 3.77
N GLY A 334 -24.39 24.72 3.10
CA GLY A 334 -25.31 25.83 3.29
C GLY A 334 -26.70 25.48 2.74
N SER A 335 -27.67 25.43 3.63
CA SER A 335 -29.09 25.33 3.33
C SER A 335 -29.64 26.65 2.76
N THR A 336 -30.45 26.50 1.72
CA THR A 336 -31.36 27.48 1.12
C THR A 336 -32.20 28.26 2.13
N GLU A 337 -32.33 29.57 1.95
CA GLU A 337 -33.59 30.26 2.24
C GLU A 337 -33.80 31.50 1.37
N ALA A 338 -35.07 31.71 1.03
CA ALA A 338 -35.59 32.65 0.06
C ALA A 338 -35.72 34.08 0.62
N GLY A 339 -35.60 35.10 -0.24
CA GLY A 339 -35.74 36.49 0.18
C GLY A 339 -35.88 37.51 -0.94
N ARG A 340 -37.07 37.52 -1.57
CA ARG A 340 -37.79 38.69 -2.12
C ARG A 340 -37.14 39.55 -3.23
N SER A 341 -37.77 39.50 -4.40
CA SER A 341 -37.80 40.58 -5.39
C SER A 341 -38.49 41.85 -4.86
N PRO A 342 -38.20 43.01 -5.46
CA PRO A 342 -39.27 43.75 -6.12
C PRO A 342 -38.92 44.19 -7.54
N GLN A 343 -39.96 44.17 -8.38
CA GLN A 343 -39.99 44.67 -9.75
C GLN A 343 -39.97 46.20 -9.80
N SER A 344 -39.28 46.77 -10.79
CA SER A 344 -39.74 47.95 -11.53
C SER A 344 -38.98 48.11 -12.87
N HIS A 345 -39.64 47.64 -13.94
CA HIS A 345 -39.86 48.22 -15.29
C HIS A 345 -38.90 49.23 -15.99
N PRO A 346 -39.02 49.38 -17.34
CA PRO A 346 -37.92 49.13 -18.28
C PRO A 346 -37.41 50.39 -19.00
N HIS A 347 -36.24 50.28 -19.64
CA HIS A 347 -35.91 51.11 -20.80
C HIS A 347 -35.20 50.30 -21.89
N ARG A 348 -35.83 50.29 -23.07
CA ARG A 348 -35.24 49.95 -24.37
C ARG A 348 -34.30 51.06 -24.82
N THR A 349 -33.22 50.65 -25.50
CA THR A 349 -32.57 51.15 -26.75
C THR A 349 -31.12 50.65 -26.66
N GLY A 350 -30.46 50.02 -27.61
CA GLY A 350 -30.56 49.90 -29.07
C GLY A 350 -29.15 49.48 -29.53
N ASP A 351 -29.09 48.66 -30.57
CA ASP A 351 -28.01 48.44 -31.56
C ASP A 351 -26.56 48.88 -31.26
N ASP A 352 -25.59 47.96 -31.38
CA ASP A 352 -24.74 47.82 -32.58
C ASP A 352 -23.50 46.93 -32.35
N ALA A 353 -23.20 46.14 -33.39
CA ALA A 353 -21.96 45.42 -33.75
C ALA A 353 -21.52 44.17 -32.94
#